data_AF-A0A498SGF5-F1
#
_entry.id   AF-A0A498SGF5-F1
#
_cell.length_a   1.000
_cell.length_b   1.000
_cell.length_c   1.000
_cell.angle_alpha   90.00
_cell.angle_beta   90.00
_cell.angle_gamma   90.00
#
_symmetry.space_group_name_H-M   'P 1'
#
loop_
_entity.id
_entity.type
_entity.pdbx_description
1 polymer ?
#
loop_
_entity_poly.entity_id
_entity_poly.type
_entity_poly.pdbx_seq_one_letter_code
_entity_poly.pdbx_strand_id
1 'polypeptide(L)'
;MPKEAVRPFERSLRDGTTMIDVAVALWIPGVGIPAIWGRAWEEDGGMQALFIFGNKVKVLKRGFRVLIYNGSPDTNGFKFTWMRVKDVDHGTILFSGANMHTPAVFSEDGQYEFLGDADWQKRKMEFVKYGSDEPHTVGNYGGRLYFDNDVYVLTKQRCNCRC
;
A
#
# COMPACT_ATOMS: atom_id res chain seq x y z
N MET A 1 -15.51 2.82 -6.86
CA MET A 1 -14.06 3.06 -6.89
C MET A 1 -13.62 3.05 -8.35
N PRO A 2 -12.74 3.95 -8.82
CA PRO A 2 -12.33 3.96 -10.22
C PRO A 2 -11.81 2.59 -10.67
N LYS A 3 -12.12 2.20 -11.91
CA LYS A 3 -11.72 0.88 -12.45
C LYS A 3 -10.20 0.77 -12.51
N GLU A 4 -9.54 1.87 -12.82
CA GLU A 4 -8.11 2.03 -13.00
C GLU A 4 -7.36 2.21 -11.66
N ALA A 5 -8.07 2.17 -10.53
CA ALA A 5 -7.45 2.28 -9.21
C ALA A 5 -6.55 1.07 -8.94
N VAL A 6 -5.32 1.33 -8.51
CA VAL A 6 -4.34 0.29 -8.21
C VAL A 6 -4.76 -0.45 -6.94
N ARG A 7 -5.17 -1.71 -7.12
CA ARG A 7 -5.52 -2.63 -6.04
C ARG A 7 -4.33 -3.51 -5.66
N PRO A 8 -4.15 -3.84 -4.37
CA PRO A 8 -3.28 -4.92 -3.93
C PRO A 8 -3.48 -6.21 -4.72
N PHE A 9 -2.41 -6.77 -5.27
CA PHE A 9 -2.45 -8.02 -6.03
C PHE A 9 -3.47 -8.08 -7.17
N GLU A 10 -3.94 -6.91 -7.65
CA GLU A 10 -5.01 -6.79 -8.66
C GLU A 10 -6.35 -7.41 -8.23
N ARG A 11 -6.61 -7.52 -6.91
CA ARG A 11 -7.84 -8.11 -6.35
C ARG A 11 -8.22 -7.47 -5.00
N SER A 12 -9.38 -7.86 -4.49
CA SER A 12 -9.73 -7.61 -3.09
C SER A 12 -8.77 -8.34 -2.14
N LEU A 13 -8.52 -7.73 -0.99
CA LEU A 13 -7.69 -8.31 0.08
C LEU A 13 -8.49 -9.29 0.93
N ARG A 14 -7.81 -10.29 1.49
CA ARG A 14 -8.44 -11.29 2.37
C ARG A 14 -8.55 -10.75 3.79
N ASP A 15 -9.69 -11.01 4.41
CA ASP A 15 -9.94 -10.81 5.83
C ASP A 15 -10.65 -12.06 6.38
N GLY A 16 -9.87 -13.13 6.53
CA GLY A 16 -10.39 -14.47 6.83
C GLY A 16 -11.26 -14.99 5.69
N THR A 17 -12.56 -15.08 5.91
CA THR A 17 -13.55 -15.53 4.90
C THR A 17 -14.13 -14.37 4.08
N THR A 18 -13.84 -13.12 4.46
CA THR A 18 -14.32 -11.92 3.80
C THR A 18 -13.28 -11.39 2.80
N MET A 19 -13.76 -10.73 1.75
CA MET A 19 -12.91 -10.03 0.78
C MET A 19 -13.17 -8.52 0.88
N ILE A 20 -12.10 -7.73 1.00
CA ILE A 20 -12.17 -6.28 1.19
C ILE A 20 -11.64 -5.56 -0.07
N ASP A 21 -12.51 -4.81 -0.75
CA ASP A 21 -12.09 -4.00 -1.91
C ASP A 21 -11.49 -2.66 -1.47
N VAL A 22 -10.17 -2.53 -1.63
CA VAL A 22 -9.42 -1.32 -1.30
C VAL A 22 -8.40 -1.00 -2.40
N ALA A 23 -8.13 0.28 -2.60
CA ALA A 23 -7.09 0.76 -3.50
C ALA A 23 -6.02 1.55 -2.76
N VAL A 24 -4.84 1.64 -3.37
CA VAL A 24 -3.71 2.44 -2.86
C VAL A 24 -4.08 3.93 -2.86
N ALA A 25 -3.92 4.56 -1.71
CA ALA A 25 -4.18 5.98 -1.51
C ALA A 25 -2.95 6.71 -0.98
N LEU A 26 -2.89 8.02 -1.24
CA LEU A 26 -1.83 8.90 -0.79
C LEU A 26 -2.42 10.18 -0.18
N TRP A 27 -1.95 10.57 1.00
CA TRP A 27 -2.32 11.81 1.65
C TRP A 27 -1.10 12.67 1.99
N ILE A 28 -1.24 13.98 1.84
CA ILE A 28 -0.22 14.97 2.21
C ILE A 28 -0.88 15.86 3.26
N PRO A 29 -0.60 15.66 4.56
CA PRO A 29 -1.34 16.33 5.64
C PRO A 29 -1.17 17.85 5.67
N GLY A 30 -0.05 18.36 5.17
CA GLY A 30 0.26 19.78 5.20
C GLY A 30 1.63 20.09 4.61
N VAL A 31 1.95 21.38 4.55
CA VAL A 31 3.25 21.86 4.04
C VAL A 31 4.39 21.32 4.90
N GLY A 32 5.41 20.75 4.26
CA GLY A 32 6.58 20.20 4.94
C GLY A 32 6.36 18.81 5.57
N ILE A 33 5.15 18.26 5.51
CA ILE A 33 4.86 16.90 5.99
C ILE A 33 4.99 15.93 4.81
N PRO A 34 5.82 14.87 4.94
CA PRO A 34 5.95 13.86 3.89
C PRO A 34 4.61 13.21 3.53
N ALA A 35 4.52 12.71 2.30
CA ALA A 35 3.33 11.99 1.86
C ALA A 35 3.23 10.63 2.59
N ILE A 36 2.00 10.24 2.90
CA ILE A 36 1.66 9.06 3.69
C ILE A 36 0.81 8.14 2.81
N TRP A 37 1.22 6.88 2.70
CA TRP A 37 0.42 5.88 2.00
C TRP A 37 -0.71 5.37 2.89
N GLY A 38 -1.75 4.85 2.25
CA GLY A 38 -2.89 4.30 2.95
C GLY A 38 -3.80 3.57 1.98
N ARG A 39 -5.04 3.39 2.40
CA ARG A 39 -6.07 2.71 1.61
C ARG A 39 -7.28 3.59 1.41
N ALA A 40 -7.90 3.47 0.24
CA ALA A 40 -9.21 4.03 -0.06
C ALA A 40 -10.21 2.92 -0.39
N TRP A 41 -11.48 3.17 -0.08
CA TRP A 41 -12.61 2.31 -0.43
C TRP A 41 -13.83 3.17 -0.76
N GLU A 42 -14.84 2.54 -1.35
CA GLU A 42 -16.14 3.15 -1.55
C GLU A 42 -17.11 2.71 -0.46
N GLU A 43 -17.85 3.66 0.10
CA GLU A 43 -18.87 3.43 1.11
C GLU A 43 -19.99 4.47 0.92
N ASP A 44 -21.24 4.01 0.90
CA ASP A 44 -22.44 4.83 0.71
C ASP A 44 -22.40 5.77 -0.51
N GLY A 45 -21.80 5.30 -1.62
CA GLY A 45 -21.65 6.07 -2.86
C GLY A 45 -20.59 7.18 -2.81
N GLY A 46 -19.81 7.26 -1.73
CA GLY A 46 -18.67 8.16 -1.59
C GLY A 46 -17.35 7.40 -1.45
N MET A 47 -16.22 8.07 -1.74
CA MET A 47 -14.91 7.51 -1.41
C MET A 47 -14.44 7.97 -0.04
N GLN A 48 -13.92 7.04 0.73
CA GLN A 48 -13.22 7.28 1.97
C GLN A 48 -11.80 6.75 1.88
N ALA A 49 -10.92 7.29 2.71
CA ALA A 49 -9.56 6.79 2.83
C ALA A 49 -9.08 6.82 4.28
N LEU A 50 -8.20 5.89 4.60
CA LEU A 50 -7.61 5.71 5.93
C LEU A 50 -6.10 5.84 5.84
N PHE A 51 -5.54 6.63 6.75
CA PHE A 51 -4.10 6.86 6.92
C PHE A 51 -3.74 6.77 8.40
N ILE A 52 -2.47 6.50 8.70
CA ILE A 52 -1.92 6.58 10.06
C ILE A 52 -1.01 7.81 10.10
N PHE A 53 -1.26 8.73 11.04
CA PHE A 53 -0.42 9.91 11.22
C PHE A 53 -0.28 10.25 12.70
N GLY A 54 0.96 10.28 13.18
CA GLY A 54 1.26 10.54 14.60
C GLY A 54 0.64 9.51 15.53
N ASN A 55 0.73 8.22 15.18
CA ASN A 55 0.14 7.10 15.91
C ASN A 55 -1.39 7.20 16.10
N LYS A 56 -2.08 7.85 15.16
CA LYS A 56 -3.55 7.98 15.14
C LYS A 56 -4.09 7.61 13.78
N VAL A 57 -5.20 6.89 13.78
CA VAL A 57 -5.99 6.60 12.58
C VAL A 57 -6.69 7.88 12.11
N LYS A 58 -6.59 8.16 10.82
CA LYS A 58 -7.20 9.31 10.14
C LYS A 58 -8.07 8.81 8.99
N VAL A 59 -9.39 8.91 9.17
CA VAL A 59 -10.36 8.64 8.11
C VAL A 59 -10.75 9.95 7.45
N LEU A 60 -10.60 10.02 6.13
CA LEU A 60 -10.83 11.21 5.31
C LEU A 60 -11.87 10.91 4.23
N LYS A 61 -12.83 11.82 4.05
CA LYS A 61 -13.80 11.78 2.93
C LYS A 61 -13.38 12.64 1.74
N ARG A 62 -12.30 13.42 1.88
CA ARG A 62 -11.74 14.33 0.85
C ARG A 62 -10.29 14.69 1.16
N GLY A 63 -9.58 15.28 0.19
CA GLY A 63 -8.21 15.78 0.39
C GLY A 63 -7.11 14.71 0.30
N PHE A 64 -7.45 13.51 -0.19
CA PHE A 64 -6.51 12.45 -0.51
C PHE A 64 -6.48 12.17 -2.02
N ARG A 65 -5.52 11.37 -2.46
CA ARG A 65 -5.35 10.91 -3.85
C ARG A 65 -5.47 9.40 -3.89
N VAL A 66 -6.04 8.85 -4.96
CA VAL A 66 -6.01 7.41 -5.26
C VAL A 66 -4.98 7.18 -6.35
N LEU A 67 -4.14 6.16 -6.20
CA LEU A 67 -3.18 5.79 -7.23
C LEU A 67 -3.93 5.16 -8.41
N ILE A 68 -3.79 5.76 -9.58
CA ILE A 68 -4.44 5.32 -10.83
C ILE A 68 -3.37 4.78 -11.78
N TYR A 69 -3.67 3.64 -12.41
CA TYR A 69 -2.89 3.10 -13.51
C TYR A 69 -3.79 3.03 -14.75
N ASN A 70 -3.74 4.10 -15.56
CA ASN A 70 -4.49 4.19 -16.80
C ASN A 70 -3.62 3.68 -17.97
N GLY A 71 -4.21 2.94 -18.91
CA GLY A 71 -3.51 2.33 -20.03
C GLY A 71 -3.04 0.89 -19.75
N SER A 72 -2.03 0.45 -20.51
CA SER A 72 -1.45 -0.90 -20.40
C SER A 72 0.06 -0.84 -20.17
N PRO A 73 0.68 -1.97 -19.80
CA PRO A 73 2.13 -2.05 -19.69
C PRO A 73 2.87 -1.65 -20.97
N ASP A 74 2.29 -1.95 -22.13
CA ASP A 74 2.86 -1.60 -23.43
C ASP A 74 2.80 -0.09 -23.70
N THR A 75 1.67 0.56 -23.39
CA THR A 75 1.54 2.01 -23.62
C THR A 75 2.34 2.83 -22.61
N ASN A 76 2.48 2.32 -21.38
CA ASN A 76 3.16 3.03 -20.30
C ASN A 76 4.66 2.71 -20.23
N GLY A 77 5.11 1.61 -20.84
CA GLY A 77 6.49 1.09 -20.75
C GLY A 77 6.84 0.50 -19.37
N PHE A 78 5.86 0.37 -18.48
CA PHE A 78 6.00 -0.23 -17.16
C PHE A 78 4.68 -0.77 -16.66
N LYS A 79 4.73 -1.72 -15.73
CA LYS A 79 3.58 -2.17 -14.93
C LYS A 79 3.84 -2.00 -13.44
N PHE A 80 2.76 -1.89 -12.67
CA PHE A 80 2.85 -2.08 -11.23
C PHE A 80 2.86 -3.56 -10.88
N THR A 81 3.65 -3.96 -9.89
CA THR A 81 3.67 -5.35 -9.39
C THR A 81 3.94 -5.35 -7.91
N TRP A 82 3.21 -6.18 -7.17
CA TRP A 82 3.42 -6.39 -5.74
C TRP A 82 4.46 -7.50 -5.55
N MET A 83 5.55 -7.18 -4.87
CA MET A 83 6.64 -8.12 -4.61
C MET A 83 6.90 -8.22 -3.12
N ARG A 84 7.21 -9.43 -2.64
CA ARG A 84 7.67 -9.60 -1.26
C ARG A 84 8.97 -8.83 -1.07
N VAL A 85 9.12 -8.23 0.11
CA VAL A 85 10.28 -7.42 0.44
C VAL A 85 11.60 -8.18 0.27
N LYS A 86 11.66 -9.46 0.64
CA LYS A 86 12.88 -10.27 0.47
C LYS A 86 13.28 -10.54 -0.99
N ASP A 87 12.32 -10.45 -1.92
CA ASP A 87 12.50 -10.84 -3.33
C ASP A 87 12.61 -9.61 -4.25
N VAL A 88 12.48 -8.39 -3.70
CA VAL A 88 12.33 -7.17 -4.50
C VAL A 88 13.67 -6.62 -4.98
N ASP A 89 13.71 -6.18 -6.24
CA ASP A 89 14.74 -5.26 -6.69
C ASP A 89 14.43 -3.85 -6.15
N HIS A 90 15.27 -3.39 -5.22
CA HIS A 90 15.14 -2.10 -4.56
C HIS A 90 15.01 -0.94 -5.57
N GLY A 91 15.68 -1.01 -6.72
CA GLY A 91 15.60 0.04 -7.75
C GLY A 91 14.22 0.22 -8.39
N THR A 92 13.31 -0.72 -8.15
CA THR A 92 11.96 -0.72 -8.74
C THR A 92 10.87 -0.30 -7.76
N ILE A 93 11.16 -0.13 -6.47
CA ILE A 93 10.14 0.18 -5.46
C ILE A 93 9.53 1.57 -5.69
N LEU A 94 8.21 1.68 -5.54
CA LEU A 94 7.51 2.96 -5.56
C LEU A 94 7.64 3.66 -4.20
N PHE A 95 8.44 4.72 -4.13
CA PHE A 95 8.62 5.54 -2.93
C PHE A 95 7.87 6.88 -3.00
N SER A 96 7.44 7.39 -1.85
CA SER A 96 6.96 8.77 -1.67
C SER A 96 8.12 9.78 -1.54
N GLY A 97 9.04 9.77 -2.49
CA GLY A 97 10.18 10.69 -2.50
C GLY A 97 11.18 10.42 -1.37
N ALA A 98 11.67 11.48 -0.72
CA ALA A 98 12.85 11.42 0.15
C ALA A 98 12.64 10.71 1.50
N ASN A 99 11.40 10.57 1.99
CA ASN A 99 11.13 9.80 3.21
C ASN A 99 11.26 8.28 2.98
N MET A 100 11.31 7.82 1.73
CA MET A 100 11.38 6.41 1.37
C MET A 100 10.23 5.57 1.94
N HIS A 101 9.05 6.16 2.15
CA HIS A 101 7.86 5.37 2.47
C HIS A 101 7.27 4.77 1.19
N THR A 102 6.66 3.59 1.29
CA THR A 102 6.10 2.85 0.15
C THR A 102 4.75 2.23 0.53
N PRO A 103 3.77 2.15 -0.39
CA PRO A 103 2.53 1.44 -0.09
C PRO A 103 2.86 -0.05 0.05
N ALA A 104 2.34 -0.65 1.11
CA ALA A 104 2.71 -1.99 1.50
C ALA A 104 1.50 -2.81 1.92
N VAL A 105 1.59 -4.13 1.73
CA VAL A 105 0.58 -5.09 2.15
C VAL A 105 1.23 -6.12 3.04
N PHE A 106 0.76 -6.23 4.27
CA PHE A 106 1.15 -7.30 5.18
C PHE A 106 0.22 -8.49 4.98
N SER A 107 0.77 -9.69 4.75
CA SER A 107 0.01 -10.94 4.64
C SER A 107 0.24 -11.79 5.90
N GLU A 108 -0.75 -11.82 6.79
CA GLU A 108 -0.72 -12.59 8.04
C GLU A 108 -1.27 -13.99 7.77
N ASP A 109 -0.39 -14.99 7.84
CA ASP A 109 -0.68 -16.43 7.66
C ASP A 109 -1.39 -16.80 6.35
N GLY A 110 -1.36 -15.91 5.34
CA GLY A 110 -2.07 -16.07 4.07
C GLY A 110 -3.60 -15.98 4.16
N GLN A 111 -4.14 -15.69 5.34
CA GLN A 111 -5.57 -15.58 5.63
C GLN A 111 -6.03 -14.13 5.76
N TYR A 112 -5.16 -13.24 6.24
CA TYR A 112 -5.46 -11.83 6.42
C TYR A 112 -4.45 -10.97 5.68
N GLU A 113 -4.92 -9.90 5.07
CA GLU A 113 -4.08 -9.00 4.27
C GLU A 113 -4.46 -7.55 4.55
N PHE A 114 -3.47 -6.73 4.89
CA PHE A 114 -3.70 -5.35 5.30
C PHE A 114 -2.87 -4.38 4.48
N LEU A 115 -3.52 -3.48 3.74
CA LEU A 115 -2.87 -2.37 3.04
C LEU A 115 -2.57 -1.22 4.01
N GLY A 116 -1.34 -0.73 3.97
CA GLY A 116 -0.84 0.37 4.81
C GLY A 116 0.41 1.03 4.24
N ASP A 117 1.22 1.57 5.14
CA ASP A 117 2.38 2.42 4.85
C ASP A 117 3.64 1.80 5.44
N ALA A 118 4.67 1.58 4.61
CA ALA A 118 5.94 1.04 5.05
C ALA A 118 7.04 2.09 5.06
N ASP A 119 7.69 2.26 6.20
CA ASP A 119 8.98 2.94 6.36
C ASP A 119 10.08 1.95 5.98
N TRP A 120 10.57 2.08 4.74
CA TRP A 120 11.57 1.17 4.18
C TRP A 120 12.90 1.20 4.95
N GLN A 121 13.29 2.38 5.45
CA GLN A 121 14.54 2.55 6.18
C GLN A 121 14.50 1.81 7.51
N LYS A 122 13.36 1.90 8.21
CA LYS A 122 13.17 1.22 9.50
C LYS A 122 12.75 -0.23 9.38
N ARG A 123 12.44 -0.72 8.16
CA ARG A 123 11.89 -2.07 7.92
C ARG A 123 10.66 -2.32 8.79
N LYS A 124 9.76 -1.34 8.79
CA LYS A 124 8.51 -1.35 9.55
C LYS A 124 7.36 -0.90 8.67
N MET A 125 6.20 -1.52 8.86
CA MET A 125 4.96 -1.15 8.21
C MET A 125 3.89 -0.90 9.26
N GLU A 126 3.12 0.17 9.08
CA GLU A 126 1.94 0.47 9.86
C GLU A 126 0.67 0.15 9.06
N PHE A 127 -0.33 -0.44 9.71
CA PHE A 127 -1.62 -0.80 9.11
C PHE A 127 -2.74 -0.78 10.15
N VAL A 128 -3.99 -0.83 9.70
CA VAL A 128 -5.17 -0.94 10.58
C VAL A 128 -5.95 -2.18 10.20
N LYS A 129 -6.28 -3.04 11.17
CA LYS A 129 -7.14 -4.21 10.93
C LYS A 129 -8.55 -3.77 10.51
N TYR A 130 -9.23 -4.53 9.67
CA TYR A 130 -10.58 -4.18 9.25
C TYR A 130 -11.53 -4.24 10.46
N GLY A 131 -12.39 -3.22 10.62
CA GLY A 131 -13.26 -3.07 11.79
C GLY A 131 -12.58 -2.52 13.06
N SER A 132 -11.29 -2.18 13.01
CA SER A 132 -10.55 -1.55 14.12
C SER A 132 -10.25 -0.08 13.84
N ASP A 133 -10.05 0.70 14.91
CA ASP A 133 -9.57 2.08 14.91
C ASP A 133 -8.15 2.23 15.51
N GLU A 134 -7.46 1.11 15.73
CA GLU A 134 -6.11 1.07 16.30
C GLU A 134 -5.03 0.86 15.22
N PRO A 135 -3.94 1.64 15.24
CA PRO A 135 -2.80 1.37 14.39
C PRO A 135 -2.02 0.16 14.90
N HIS A 136 -1.65 -0.73 13.98
CA HIS A 136 -0.78 -1.86 14.21
C HIS A 136 0.52 -1.68 13.44
N THR A 137 1.58 -2.36 13.91
CA THR A 137 2.88 -2.35 13.23
C THR A 137 3.39 -3.76 13.03
N VAL A 138 4.02 -4.00 11.88
CA VAL A 138 4.83 -5.20 11.60
C VAL A 138 6.24 -4.77 11.27
N GLY A 139 7.23 -5.51 11.77
CA GLY A 139 8.63 -5.17 11.61
C GLY A 139 9.55 -6.34 11.91
N ASN A 140 10.83 -6.18 11.59
CA ASN A 140 11.85 -7.14 11.97
C ASN A 140 12.24 -6.97 13.45
N TYR A 141 12.29 -8.07 14.19
CA TYR A 141 12.66 -8.08 15.61
C TYR A 141 13.52 -9.30 15.96
N GLY A 142 14.74 -9.06 16.42
CA GLY A 142 15.71 -10.13 16.72
C GLY A 142 15.96 -11.00 15.49
N GLY A 143 15.77 -12.32 15.62
CA GLY A 143 15.90 -13.27 14.50
C GLY A 143 14.64 -13.41 13.62
N ARG A 144 13.54 -12.71 13.91
CA ARG A 144 12.30 -12.79 13.14
C ARG A 144 12.22 -11.66 12.12
N LEU A 145 12.14 -12.03 10.84
CA LEU A 145 12.14 -11.12 9.70
C LEU A 145 10.73 -10.94 9.09
N TYR A 146 9.74 -10.58 9.90
CA TYR A 146 8.35 -10.44 9.44
C TYR A 146 8.20 -9.42 8.32
N PHE A 147 8.91 -8.30 8.38
CA PHE A 147 8.86 -7.30 7.32
C PHE A 147 9.41 -7.85 6.01
N ASP A 148 10.52 -8.58 6.04
CA ASP A 148 11.11 -9.09 4.80
C ASP A 148 10.31 -10.27 4.21
N ASN A 149 9.74 -11.12 5.07
CA ASN A 149 9.08 -12.36 4.64
C ASN A 149 7.61 -12.20 4.27
N ASP A 150 6.88 -11.32 4.97
CA ASP A 150 5.42 -11.31 4.97
C ASP A 150 4.83 -9.98 4.46
N VAL A 151 5.68 -8.96 4.24
CA VAL A 151 5.27 -7.70 3.62
C VAL A 151 5.57 -7.71 2.13
N TYR A 152 4.63 -7.18 1.36
CA TYR A 152 4.74 -6.93 -0.07
C TYR A 152 4.75 -5.43 -0.30
N VAL A 153 5.61 -4.96 -1.20
CA VAL A 153 5.70 -3.55 -1.59
C VAL A 153 5.36 -3.39 -3.07
N LEU A 154 4.86 -2.22 -3.42
CA LEU A 154 4.52 -1.91 -4.81
C LEU A 154 5.78 -1.52 -5.60
N THR A 155 5.97 -2.15 -6.74
CA THR A 155 7.10 -1.89 -7.65
C THR A 155 6.63 -1.39 -9.00
N LYS A 156 7.46 -0.56 -9.64
CA LYS A 156 7.33 -0.10 -11.02
C LYS A 156 8.30 -0.88 -11.89
N GLN A 157 7.84 -1.98 -12.47
CA GLN A 157 8.67 -2.84 -13.31
C GLN A 157 8.63 -2.37 -14.76
N ARG A 158 9.80 -2.19 -15.39
CA ARG A 158 9.87 -1.92 -16.83
C ARG A 158 9.36 -3.12 -17.61
N CYS A 159 8.62 -2.84 -18.67
CA CYS A 159 8.27 -3.85 -19.65
C CYS A 159 9.26 -3.77 -20.80
N ASN A 160 10.00 -4.86 -21.02
CA ASN A 160 10.78 -5.02 -22.25
C ASN A 160 9.81 -5.43 -23.36
N CYS A 161 9.01 -4.49 -23.85
CA CYS A 161 8.22 -4.72 -25.06
C CYS A 161 9.21 -4.89 -26.21
N ARG A 162 9.21 -6.06 -26.86
CA ARG A 162 9.96 -6.25 -28.11
C ARG A 162 9.38 -5.28 -29.13
N CYS A 163 10.21 -4.34 -29.60
CA CYS A 163 9.93 -3.49 -30.75
C CYS A 163 9.63 -4.33 -32.00
#